data_AF-A0A0N4WE97-F1
#
_entry.id   AF-A0A0N4WE97-F1
#
_cell.length_a   1.000
_cell.length_b   1.000
_cell.length_c   1.000
_cell.angle_alpha   90.00
_cell.angle_beta   90.00
_cell.angle_gamma   90.00
#
_symmetry.space_group_name_H-M   'P 1'
#
loop_
_entity.id
_entity.type
_entity.pdbx_description
1 polymer ?
#
loop_
_entity_poly.entity_id
_entity_poly.type
_entity_poly.pdbx_seq_one_letter_code
_entity_poly.pdbx_strand_id
1 'polypeptide(L)'
;MGNILRRRKKVVTEELESLSHQMKAFREDIEKTAEAKRMILWYLTLSTFFFSSSIIAYTWITFQRKEHKGLDSLVARKRSLLETVKETETFKVAKEILDKYDQESPKSASQPSSPTMEKRALPVNRIEQFATPTQIMGPVGLSMSGPPRPPVKKLFTKSSEDIASTEGATLKTPAISRIKPIRPFQREGTTLVDKMVDYFFGDGPGQRNALICSNCHGHNGMALPAEFDYLAYVCYICGHFNPARKFRQVCVILKCV
;
A
#
# COMPACT_ATOMS: atom_id res chain seq x y z
N MET A 1 -70.37 57.00 31.37
CA MET A 1 -69.26 56.72 30.42
C MET A 1 -68.64 55.32 30.53
N GLY A 2 -68.43 54.74 31.73
CA GLY A 2 -67.59 53.53 31.93
C GLY A 2 -67.85 52.29 31.03
N ASN A 3 -69.09 52.04 30.60
CA ASN A 3 -69.42 50.87 29.76
C ASN A 3 -68.72 50.87 28.39
N ILE A 4 -68.43 52.04 27.81
CA ILE A 4 -67.76 52.15 26.51
C ILE A 4 -66.29 51.70 26.63
N LEU A 5 -65.60 52.11 27.70
CA LEU A 5 -64.22 51.73 27.97
C LEU A 5 -64.08 50.23 28.27
N ARG A 6 -65.05 49.62 28.98
CA ARG A 6 -65.07 48.16 29.17
C ARG A 6 -65.24 47.40 27.86
N ARG A 7 -66.13 47.84 26.94
CA ARG A 7 -66.27 47.21 25.62
C ARG A 7 -64.99 47.32 24.79
N ARG A 8 -64.38 48.51 24.70
CA ARG A 8 -63.11 48.69 23.97
C ARG A 8 -61.97 47.82 24.51
N LYS A 9 -61.84 47.69 25.84
CA LYS A 9 -60.85 46.78 26.44
C LYS A 9 -61.10 45.30 26.10
N LYS A 10 -62.37 44.85 26.09
CA LYS A 10 -62.71 43.47 25.70
C LYS A 10 -62.35 43.14 24.26
N VAL A 11 -62.68 44.01 23.30
CA VAL A 11 -62.32 43.82 21.90
C VAL A 11 -60.80 43.72 21.73
N VAL A 12 -60.02 44.59 22.41
CA VAL A 12 -58.55 44.53 22.35
C VAL A 12 -57.98 43.23 22.95
N THR A 13 -58.61 42.64 23.97
CA THR A 13 -58.19 41.32 24.48
C THR A 13 -58.59 40.17 23.55
N GLU A 14 -59.78 40.23 22.94
CA GLU A 14 -60.26 39.21 22.00
C GLU A 14 -59.38 39.17 20.71
N GLU A 15 -58.99 40.33 20.18
CA GLU A 15 -58.02 40.44 19.08
C GLU A 15 -56.63 39.89 19.45
N LEU A 16 -56.15 40.15 20.68
CA LEU A 16 -54.85 39.67 21.15
C LEU A 16 -54.84 38.15 21.38
N GLU A 17 -55.93 37.58 21.87
CA GLU A 17 -56.12 36.13 22.03
C GLU A 17 -56.23 35.43 20.67
N SER A 18 -56.94 36.02 19.70
CA SER A 18 -57.02 35.57 18.31
C SER A 18 -55.63 35.52 17.65
N LEU A 19 -54.86 36.61 17.74
CA LEU A 19 -53.50 36.70 17.19
C LEU A 19 -52.54 35.72 17.88
N SER A 20 -52.65 35.54 19.20
CA SER A 20 -51.92 34.52 19.96
C SER A 20 -52.25 33.10 19.48
N HIS A 21 -53.51 32.80 19.15
CA HIS A 21 -53.92 31.52 18.59
C HIS A 21 -53.35 31.30 17.18
N GLN A 22 -53.37 32.31 16.30
CA GLN A 22 -52.75 32.22 14.98
C GLN A 22 -51.23 31.96 15.08
N MET A 23 -50.52 32.66 15.97
CA MET A 23 -49.09 32.44 16.20
C MET A 23 -48.76 31.04 16.73
N LYS A 24 -49.68 30.38 17.44
CA LYS A 24 -49.54 28.97 17.85
C LYS A 24 -49.74 28.02 16.68
N ALA A 25 -50.81 28.18 15.90
CA ALA A 25 -51.07 27.36 14.72
C ALA A 25 -49.91 27.40 13.71
N PHE A 26 -49.41 28.58 13.36
CA PHE A 26 -48.23 28.72 12.50
C PHE A 26 -46.97 28.06 13.09
N ARG A 27 -46.77 28.10 14.41
CA ARG A 27 -45.64 27.41 15.07
C ARG A 27 -45.77 25.89 14.94
N GLU A 28 -46.95 25.35 15.20
CA GLU A 28 -47.18 23.91 15.09
C GLU A 28 -46.98 23.40 13.66
N ASP A 29 -47.38 24.16 12.65
CA ASP A 29 -47.21 23.74 11.24
C ASP A 29 -45.74 23.86 10.78
N ILE A 30 -44.98 24.83 11.31
CA ILE A 30 -43.52 24.87 11.17
C ILE A 30 -42.88 23.67 11.86
N GLU A 31 -43.35 23.27 13.05
CA GLU A 31 -42.83 22.14 13.80
C GLU A 31 -43.13 20.80 13.09
N LYS A 32 -44.39 20.54 12.70
CA LYS A 32 -44.81 19.37 11.91
C LYS A 32 -44.01 19.26 10.60
N THR A 33 -43.80 20.37 9.88
CA THR A 33 -43.00 20.34 8.64
C THR A 33 -41.49 20.18 8.91
N ALA A 34 -40.96 20.66 10.03
CA ALA A 34 -39.59 20.42 10.45
C ALA A 34 -39.36 18.97 10.94
N GLU A 35 -40.34 18.34 11.58
CA GLU A 35 -40.32 16.91 11.92
C GLU A 35 -40.43 16.03 10.68
N ALA A 36 -41.38 16.29 9.78
CA ALA A 36 -41.50 15.58 8.51
C ALA A 36 -40.19 15.63 7.68
N LYS A 37 -39.56 16.82 7.59
CA LYS A 37 -38.25 16.99 6.96
C LYS A 37 -37.14 16.21 7.68
N ARG A 38 -37.10 16.23 9.02
CA ARG A 38 -36.15 15.43 9.81
C ARG A 38 -36.33 13.93 9.56
N MET A 39 -37.57 13.42 9.54
CA MET A 39 -37.87 12.01 9.23
C MET A 39 -37.44 11.63 7.81
N ILE A 40 -37.74 12.47 6.80
CA ILE A 40 -37.28 12.25 5.41
C ILE A 40 -35.75 12.19 5.34
N LEU A 41 -35.03 13.10 6.02
CA LEU A 41 -33.57 13.08 6.09
C LEU A 41 -33.04 11.81 6.77
N TRP A 42 -33.63 11.37 7.89
CA TRP A 42 -33.28 10.09 8.53
C TRP A 42 -33.46 8.92 7.56
N TYR A 43 -34.61 8.79 6.88
CA TYR A 43 -34.82 7.74 5.89
C TYR A 43 -33.82 7.79 4.73
N LEU A 44 -33.45 8.98 4.24
CA LEU A 44 -32.43 9.13 3.19
C LEU A 44 -31.02 8.73 3.68
N THR A 45 -30.64 9.07 4.92
CA THR A 45 -29.35 8.63 5.49
C THR A 45 -29.31 7.12 5.73
N LEU A 46 -30.39 6.53 6.23
CA LEU A 46 -30.48 5.09 6.47
C LEU A 46 -30.48 4.30 5.16
N SER A 47 -31.24 4.78 4.17
CA SER A 47 -31.27 4.24 2.81
C SER A 47 -29.88 4.27 2.16
N THR A 48 -29.21 5.43 2.13
CA THR A 48 -27.88 5.55 1.52
C THR A 48 -26.82 4.73 2.26
N PHE A 49 -26.92 4.55 3.58
CA PHE A 49 -26.09 3.61 4.34
C PHE A 49 -26.29 2.15 3.91
N PHE A 50 -27.55 1.67 3.82
CA PHE A 50 -27.82 0.30 3.37
C PHE A 50 -27.41 0.06 1.90
N PHE A 51 -27.69 1.01 1.00
CA PHE A 51 -27.29 0.88 -0.41
C PHE A 51 -25.76 0.89 -0.57
N SER A 52 -25.03 1.80 0.09
CA SER A 52 -23.56 1.82 0.03
C SER A 52 -22.94 0.56 0.63
N SER A 53 -23.42 0.09 1.79
CA SER A 53 -23.00 -1.18 2.39
C SER A 53 -23.24 -2.38 1.47
N SER A 54 -24.42 -2.46 0.83
CA SER A 54 -24.75 -3.51 -0.14
C SER A 54 -23.86 -3.47 -1.39
N ILE A 55 -23.55 -2.28 -1.90
CA ILE A 55 -22.62 -2.09 -3.04
C ILE A 55 -21.18 -2.49 -2.65
N ILE A 56 -20.72 -2.16 -1.45
CA ILE A 56 -19.41 -2.57 -0.92
C ILE A 56 -19.35 -4.10 -0.79
N ALA A 57 -20.38 -4.74 -0.21
CA ALA A 57 -20.46 -6.19 -0.11
C ALA A 57 -20.48 -6.88 -1.49
N TYR A 58 -21.26 -6.36 -2.44
CA TYR A 58 -21.33 -6.88 -3.80
C TYR A 58 -20.00 -6.75 -4.55
N THR A 59 -19.34 -5.59 -4.47
CA THR A 59 -18.04 -5.36 -5.12
C THR A 59 -16.94 -6.21 -4.48
N TRP A 60 -16.96 -6.39 -3.16
CA TRP A 60 -16.05 -7.32 -2.46
C TRP A 60 -16.25 -8.78 -2.90
N ILE A 61 -17.50 -9.29 -2.88
CA ILE A 61 -17.82 -10.66 -3.29
C ILE A 61 -17.46 -10.92 -4.77
N THR A 62 -17.71 -9.95 -5.66
CA THR A 62 -17.36 -10.07 -7.08
C THR A 62 -15.87 -9.90 -7.36
N PHE A 63 -15.13 -9.15 -6.53
CA PHE A 63 -13.67 -9.09 -6.58
C PHE A 63 -13.03 -10.41 -6.13
N GLN A 64 -13.40 -10.92 -4.94
CA GLN A 64 -12.92 -12.21 -4.41
C GLN A 64 -13.17 -13.36 -5.40
N ARG A 65 -14.34 -13.37 -6.06
CA ARG A 65 -14.68 -14.36 -7.11
C ARG A 65 -13.77 -14.29 -8.36
N LYS A 66 -13.11 -13.16 -8.64
CA LYS A 66 -12.10 -13.07 -9.73
C LYS A 66 -10.76 -13.68 -9.31
N GLU A 67 -10.35 -13.46 -8.06
CA GLU A 67 -9.08 -13.95 -7.54
C GLU A 67 -9.04 -15.49 -7.45
N HIS A 68 -10.09 -16.09 -6.88
CA HIS A 68 -10.23 -17.56 -6.83
C HIS A 68 -10.18 -18.20 -8.23
N LYS A 69 -10.87 -17.63 -9.22
CA LYS A 69 -10.82 -18.12 -10.63
C LYS A 69 -9.40 -18.08 -11.21
N GLY A 70 -8.57 -17.12 -10.80
CA GLY A 70 -7.17 -17.07 -11.17
C GLY A 70 -6.41 -18.29 -10.66
N LEU A 71 -6.52 -18.57 -9.36
CA LEU A 71 -5.88 -19.72 -8.71
C LEU A 71 -6.35 -21.06 -9.32
N ASP A 72 -7.67 -21.23 -9.48
CA ASP A 72 -8.26 -22.44 -10.08
C ASP A 72 -7.72 -22.69 -11.49
N SER A 73 -7.57 -21.64 -12.31
CA SER A 73 -7.04 -21.76 -13.68
C SER A 73 -5.56 -22.21 -13.72
N LEU A 74 -4.76 -21.79 -12.73
CA LEU A 74 -3.35 -22.21 -12.60
C LEU A 74 -3.24 -23.66 -12.09
N VAL A 75 -4.10 -24.06 -11.15
CA VAL A 75 -4.21 -25.44 -10.67
C VAL A 75 -4.67 -26.37 -11.80
N ALA A 76 -5.65 -25.96 -12.61
CA ALA A 76 -6.09 -26.69 -13.79
C ALA A 76 -4.96 -26.85 -14.81
N ARG A 77 -4.23 -25.78 -15.14
CA ARG A 77 -3.06 -25.83 -16.05
C ARG A 77 -1.94 -26.73 -15.54
N LYS A 78 -1.70 -26.76 -14.22
CA LYS A 78 -0.73 -27.71 -13.61
C LYS A 78 -1.19 -29.16 -13.78
N ARG A 79 -2.48 -29.44 -13.60
CA ARG A 79 -3.06 -30.79 -13.80
C ARG A 79 -2.97 -31.22 -15.27
N SER A 80 -3.40 -30.38 -16.22
CA SER A 80 -3.35 -30.72 -17.64
C SER A 80 -1.91 -30.92 -18.16
N LEU A 81 -0.93 -30.18 -17.62
CA LEU A 81 0.48 -30.40 -17.96
C LEU A 81 1.00 -31.74 -17.41
N LEU A 82 0.65 -32.11 -16.18
CA LEU A 82 0.98 -33.43 -15.62
C LEU A 82 0.29 -34.57 -16.39
N GLU A 83 -0.91 -34.35 -16.90
CA GLU A 83 -1.64 -35.29 -17.74
C GLU A 83 -0.99 -35.43 -19.12
N THR A 84 -0.63 -34.31 -19.77
CA THR A 84 0.14 -34.32 -21.03
C THR A 84 1.50 -35.00 -20.88
N VAL A 85 2.24 -34.72 -19.79
CA VAL A 85 3.51 -35.40 -19.47
C VAL A 85 3.27 -36.90 -19.26
N LYS A 86 2.25 -37.28 -18.48
CA LYS A 86 1.89 -38.69 -18.28
C LYS A 86 1.59 -39.38 -19.61
N GLU A 87 0.75 -38.80 -20.48
CA GLU A 87 0.40 -39.38 -21.78
C GLU A 87 1.60 -39.44 -22.73
N THR A 88 2.34 -38.35 -22.87
CA THR A 88 3.43 -38.25 -23.86
C THR A 88 4.73 -38.91 -23.45
N GLU A 89 5.03 -39.01 -22.16
CA GLU A 89 6.22 -39.70 -21.65
C GLU A 89 5.91 -41.15 -21.29
N THR A 90 4.88 -41.46 -20.49
CA THR A 90 4.68 -42.86 -20.07
C THR A 90 4.27 -43.78 -21.22
N PHE A 91 3.49 -43.30 -22.21
CA PHE A 91 3.18 -44.11 -23.39
C PHE A 91 4.37 -44.28 -24.33
N LYS A 92 5.20 -43.23 -24.53
CA LYS A 92 6.41 -43.35 -25.36
C LYS A 92 7.44 -44.25 -24.70
N VAL A 93 7.77 -44.04 -23.43
CA VAL A 93 8.75 -44.84 -22.70
C VAL A 93 8.29 -46.28 -22.56
N ALA A 94 7.00 -46.54 -22.27
CA ALA A 94 6.48 -47.92 -22.25
C ALA A 94 6.54 -48.58 -23.63
N LYS A 95 6.24 -47.83 -24.71
CA LYS A 95 6.34 -48.35 -26.08
C LYS A 95 7.80 -48.61 -26.50
N GLU A 96 8.72 -47.71 -26.17
CA GLU A 96 10.16 -47.84 -26.45
C GLU A 96 10.78 -49.02 -25.69
N ILE A 97 10.38 -49.23 -24.43
CA ILE A 97 10.75 -50.42 -23.66
C ILE A 97 10.20 -51.68 -24.32
N LEU A 98 8.91 -51.70 -24.69
CA LEU A 98 8.29 -52.88 -25.31
C LEU A 98 8.93 -53.23 -26.65
N ASP A 99 9.10 -52.25 -27.55
CA ASP A 99 9.73 -52.41 -28.87
C ASP A 99 11.19 -52.89 -28.75
N LYS A 100 11.91 -52.47 -27.69
CA LYS A 100 13.25 -52.97 -27.39
C LYS A 100 13.27 -54.43 -26.93
N TYR A 101 12.33 -54.85 -26.07
CA TYR A 101 12.24 -56.24 -25.61
C TYR A 101 11.69 -57.20 -26.67
N ASP A 102 10.82 -56.73 -27.58
CA ASP A 102 10.37 -57.49 -28.74
C ASP A 102 11.52 -57.72 -29.76
N GLN A 103 12.47 -56.78 -29.86
CA GLN A 103 13.68 -56.94 -30.68
C GLN A 103 14.77 -57.79 -29.98
N GLU A 104 14.88 -57.78 -28.65
CA GLU A 104 15.84 -58.56 -27.87
C GLU A 104 15.27 -59.89 -27.30
N SER A 105 14.47 -60.66 -28.05
CA SER A 105 14.01 -61.98 -27.57
C SER A 105 13.89 -63.15 -28.59
N PRO A 106 14.96 -63.96 -28.73
CA PRO A 106 14.85 -65.35 -29.16
C PRO A 106 14.77 -66.30 -27.95
N LYS A 107 13.59 -66.88 -27.70
CA LYS A 107 13.32 -68.11 -26.91
C LYS A 107 14.14 -68.35 -25.61
N SER A 108 13.45 -68.33 -24.47
CA SER A 108 13.31 -69.53 -23.59
C SER A 108 12.34 -69.29 -22.45
N ALA A 109 11.74 -70.37 -21.94
CA ALA A 109 10.86 -70.36 -20.78
C ALA A 109 11.44 -71.21 -19.64
N SER A 110 11.37 -70.73 -18.41
CA SER A 110 11.47 -71.58 -17.21
C SER A 110 10.86 -70.90 -15.98
N GLN A 111 10.05 -71.68 -15.26
CA GLN A 111 9.59 -71.46 -13.87
C GLN A 111 10.55 -72.23 -12.92
N PRO A 112 10.53 -72.13 -11.56
CA PRO A 112 9.32 -72.48 -10.77
C PRO A 112 9.11 -71.90 -9.34
N SER A 113 7.91 -72.22 -8.80
CA SER A 113 7.58 -72.61 -7.42
C SER A 113 7.66 -71.65 -6.20
N SER A 114 6.52 -71.53 -5.51
CA SER A 114 6.33 -71.23 -4.07
C SER A 114 6.15 -72.53 -3.25
N PRO A 115 5.88 -72.51 -1.91
CA PRO A 115 4.47 -72.59 -1.44
C PRO A 115 4.14 -72.12 0.03
N THR A 116 2.83 -72.13 0.37
CA THR A 116 2.18 -72.33 1.72
C THR A 116 2.29 -71.22 2.81
N MET A 117 1.21 -70.55 3.29
CA MET A 117 0.06 -70.91 4.21
C MET A 117 0.44 -70.86 5.73
N GLU A 118 -0.37 -70.47 6.73
CA GLU A 118 -1.81 -70.73 6.99
C GLU A 118 -2.44 -69.91 8.19
N LYS A 119 -3.72 -69.44 8.08
CA LYS A 119 -4.81 -69.16 9.10
C LYS A 119 -4.51 -68.37 10.42
N ARG A 120 -5.43 -67.78 11.23
CA ARG A 120 -6.90 -67.45 11.33
C ARG A 120 -7.07 -66.63 12.67
N ALA A 121 -8.03 -65.76 13.02
CA ALA A 121 -9.41 -65.43 12.60
C ALA A 121 -9.75 -63.89 12.70
N LEU A 122 -11.00 -63.54 13.06
CA LEU A 122 -11.54 -62.22 13.45
C LEU A 122 -12.25 -62.33 14.83
N PRO A 123 -12.53 -61.22 15.56
CA PRO A 123 -13.83 -60.55 15.39
C PRO A 123 -13.75 -59.03 15.18
N VAL A 124 -14.89 -58.40 14.93
CA VAL A 124 -15.04 -57.00 14.46
C VAL A 124 -15.24 -56.01 15.60
N ASN A 125 -14.55 -54.86 15.56
CA ASN A 125 -15.15 -53.58 15.96
C ASN A 125 -14.59 -52.41 15.12
N ARG A 126 -15.17 -51.21 15.30
CA ARG A 126 -15.28 -50.12 14.31
C ARG A 126 -14.43 -48.88 14.64
N ILE A 127 -14.24 -48.01 13.64
CA ILE A 127 -13.81 -46.59 13.63
C ILE A 127 -12.44 -46.37 12.94
N GLU A 128 -12.22 -45.13 12.48
CA GLU A 128 -11.53 -44.77 11.23
C GLU A 128 -10.08 -44.27 11.35
N GLN A 129 -9.39 -44.34 10.20
CA GLN A 129 -8.26 -43.52 9.74
C GLN A 129 -6.87 -43.69 10.41
N PHE A 130 -5.86 -43.67 9.53
CA PHE A 130 -4.45 -43.96 9.82
C PHE A 130 -3.64 -42.67 10.01
N ALA A 131 -2.72 -42.69 10.97
CA ALA A 131 -1.53 -41.84 10.97
C ALA A 131 -0.37 -42.56 11.68
N THR A 132 0.78 -42.69 11.00
CA THR A 132 2.00 -43.35 11.50
C THR A 132 3.25 -42.84 10.76
N PRO A 133 4.47 -42.98 11.31
CA PRO A 133 4.83 -43.09 12.73
C PRO A 133 5.97 -42.13 13.16
N THR A 134 6.06 -41.86 14.46
CA THR A 134 7.24 -41.23 15.09
C THR A 134 8.23 -42.31 15.55
N GLN A 135 9.54 -42.04 15.54
CA GLN A 135 10.51 -42.83 16.33
C GLN A 135 11.43 -41.98 17.21
N ILE A 136 11.44 -42.37 18.50
CA ILE A 136 12.60 -42.57 19.39
C ILE A 136 13.57 -41.38 19.63
N MET A 137 13.35 -40.74 20.80
CA MET A 137 14.31 -40.39 21.87
C MET A 137 15.74 -39.89 21.52
N GLY A 138 16.09 -38.70 22.05
CA GLY A 138 17.47 -38.16 22.13
C GLY A 138 18.27 -38.67 23.34
N PRO A 139 19.11 -37.86 24.05
CA PRO A 139 19.11 -36.38 24.15
C PRO A 139 20.52 -35.73 23.97
N VAL A 140 20.76 -34.60 24.67
CA VAL A 140 22.03 -33.87 24.95
C VAL A 140 22.27 -32.58 24.12
N GLY A 141 22.70 -31.52 24.82
CA GLY A 141 23.57 -30.46 24.27
C GLY A 141 22.97 -29.06 24.14
N LEU A 142 23.53 -28.09 24.87
CA LEU A 142 23.36 -26.66 24.60
C LEU A 142 24.58 -26.09 23.87
N SER A 143 24.33 -25.08 23.04
CA SER A 143 25.23 -23.95 22.72
C SER A 143 26.29 -24.03 21.61
N MET A 144 26.39 -22.88 20.92
CA MET A 144 27.53 -22.27 20.19
C MET A 144 27.97 -22.71 18.76
N SER A 145 28.03 -21.67 17.91
CA SER A 145 29.00 -21.40 16.81
C SER A 145 28.84 -22.07 15.43
N GLY A 146 28.96 -21.24 14.38
CA GLY A 146 29.03 -21.59 12.95
C GLY A 146 29.25 -20.34 12.07
N PRO A 147 29.93 -20.41 10.89
CA PRO A 147 30.74 -19.27 10.40
C PRO A 147 30.39 -18.76 8.96
N PRO A 148 31.29 -18.37 8.00
CA PRO A 148 31.36 -16.95 7.63
C PRO A 148 31.41 -16.56 6.12
N ARG A 149 30.96 -15.32 5.82
CA ARG A 149 31.38 -14.35 4.75
C ARG A 149 31.65 -14.77 3.28
N PRO A 150 31.31 -13.87 2.35
CA PRO A 150 32.36 -13.18 1.56
C PRO A 150 32.27 -11.63 1.59
N PRO A 151 33.25 -10.87 1.04
CA PRO A 151 33.45 -9.45 1.39
C PRO A 151 33.02 -8.40 0.33
N VAL A 152 32.61 -7.21 0.82
CA VAL A 152 32.48 -5.98 0.01
C VAL A 152 33.75 -5.12 0.18
N LYS A 153 34.29 -4.62 -0.93
CA LYS A 153 35.50 -3.76 -0.94
C LYS A 153 35.14 -2.31 -0.59
N LYS A 154 35.94 -1.68 0.27
CA LYS A 154 35.93 -0.22 0.47
C LYS A 154 36.57 0.46 -0.75
N LEU A 155 36.06 1.60 -1.19
CA LEU A 155 36.87 2.59 -1.90
C LEU A 155 37.12 3.78 -0.97
N PHE A 156 38.39 4.17 -0.88
CA PHE A 156 38.84 5.33 -0.13
C PHE A 156 38.88 6.58 -1.02
N THR A 157 38.98 7.73 -0.38
CA THR A 157 39.36 9.00 -1.01
C THR A 157 40.71 8.88 -1.73
N LYS A 158 40.86 9.58 -2.85
CA LYS A 158 42.17 10.02 -3.34
C LYS A 158 42.07 11.41 -3.97
N SER A 159 43.04 12.25 -3.65
CA SER A 159 43.26 13.60 -4.15
C SER A 159 44.43 13.64 -5.14
N SER A 160 44.79 14.87 -5.53
CA SER A 160 46.08 15.28 -6.10
C SER A 160 46.23 15.14 -7.61
N GLU A 161 46.98 16.08 -8.17
CA GLU A 161 47.19 16.36 -9.58
C GLU A 161 48.11 15.34 -10.27
N ASP A 162 48.11 15.32 -11.61
CA ASP A 162 49.34 15.65 -12.36
C ASP A 162 49.07 16.02 -13.83
N ILE A 163 50.08 16.55 -14.53
CA ILE A 163 49.95 17.19 -15.86
C ILE A 163 50.40 16.26 -17.01
N ALA A 164 49.63 16.23 -18.10
CA ALA A 164 50.10 15.84 -19.43
C ALA A 164 49.35 16.64 -20.52
N SER A 165 50.09 17.22 -21.47
CA SER A 165 49.56 18.10 -22.51
C SER A 165 49.72 17.53 -23.92
N THR A 166 48.62 17.44 -24.68
CA THR A 166 48.62 17.22 -26.12
C THR A 166 47.58 18.14 -26.77
N GLU A 167 47.91 18.68 -27.94
CA GLU A 167 47.12 19.74 -28.57
C GLU A 167 45.91 19.20 -29.34
N GLY A 168 44.79 19.94 -29.28
CA GLY A 168 43.57 19.63 -30.02
C GLY A 168 42.60 20.81 -29.91
N ALA A 169 42.28 21.44 -31.04
CA ALA A 169 41.51 22.69 -31.03
C ALA A 169 40.03 22.44 -30.71
N THR A 170 39.51 23.11 -29.69
CA THR A 170 38.06 23.39 -29.58
C THR A 170 37.80 24.63 -28.73
N LEU A 171 36.63 25.23 -28.94
CA LEU A 171 36.21 26.49 -28.30
C LEU A 171 36.25 26.36 -26.77
N LYS A 172 36.74 27.40 -26.07
CA LYS A 172 36.70 27.48 -24.59
C LYS A 172 35.27 27.72 -24.11
N THR A 173 34.42 26.70 -24.18
CA THR A 173 33.22 26.61 -23.34
C THR A 173 33.68 26.75 -21.89
N PRO A 174 33.23 27.76 -21.12
CA PRO A 174 33.55 27.81 -19.70
C PRO A 174 33.06 26.52 -19.06
N ALA A 175 33.86 25.93 -18.18
CA ALA A 175 33.47 24.69 -17.52
C ALA A 175 32.21 24.93 -16.69
N ILE A 176 31.03 24.63 -17.26
CA ILE A 176 29.75 24.67 -16.57
C ILE A 176 29.83 23.59 -15.50
N SER A 177 30.27 24.02 -14.32
CA SER A 177 30.20 23.24 -13.10
C SER A 177 28.79 22.67 -13.02
N ARG A 178 28.68 21.33 -12.97
CA ARG A 178 27.38 20.64 -12.96
C ARG A 178 26.74 20.75 -11.57
N ILE A 179 26.60 21.98 -11.08
CA ILE A 179 25.87 22.33 -9.87
C ILE A 179 24.46 21.83 -10.11
N LYS A 180 24.06 20.82 -9.34
CA LYS A 180 22.67 20.35 -9.34
C LYS A 180 21.88 21.29 -8.43
N PRO A 181 20.58 21.53 -8.70
CA PRO A 181 19.69 22.16 -7.74
C PRO A 181 19.82 21.48 -6.36
N ILE A 182 19.87 22.28 -5.29
CA ILE A 182 20.15 21.80 -3.92
C ILE A 182 19.13 20.75 -3.43
N ARG A 183 17.91 20.80 -3.97
CA ARG A 183 16.90 19.73 -3.91
C ARG A 183 16.33 19.54 -5.32
N PRO A 184 15.88 18.33 -5.70
CA PRO A 184 15.12 18.15 -6.92
C PRO A 184 13.92 19.10 -6.95
N PHE A 185 13.55 19.61 -8.13
CA PHE A 185 12.29 20.32 -8.28
C PHE A 185 11.14 19.33 -8.04
N GLN A 186 10.49 19.46 -6.88
CA GLN A 186 9.23 18.76 -6.60
C GLN A 186 8.25 19.11 -7.73
N ARG A 187 7.85 18.12 -8.52
CA ARG A 187 6.69 18.27 -9.39
C ARG A 187 5.46 18.28 -8.48
N GLU A 188 4.50 19.13 -8.78
CA GLU A 188 3.20 19.09 -8.10
C GLU A 188 2.58 17.70 -8.32
N GLY A 189 2.20 17.04 -7.23
CA GLY A 189 1.72 15.66 -7.24
C GLY A 189 0.48 15.52 -8.12
N THR A 190 0.62 14.95 -9.31
CA THR A 190 -0.49 14.81 -10.25
C THR A 190 -1.41 13.65 -9.87
N THR A 191 -0.92 12.65 -9.13
CA THR A 191 -1.74 11.53 -8.66
C THR A 191 -2.41 11.84 -7.32
N LEU A 192 -3.54 11.19 -7.06
CA LEU A 192 -4.23 11.29 -5.76
C LEU A 192 -3.41 10.68 -4.61
N VAL A 193 -2.53 9.72 -4.91
CA VAL A 193 -1.64 9.10 -3.90
C VAL A 193 -0.58 10.10 -3.46
N ASP A 194 0.06 10.82 -4.40
CA ASP A 194 1.02 11.89 -4.06
C ASP A 194 0.37 12.93 -3.15
N LYS A 195 -0.87 13.37 -3.49
CA LYS A 195 -1.62 14.36 -2.69
C LYS A 195 -2.01 13.84 -1.30
N MET A 196 -2.27 12.55 -1.14
CA MET A 196 -2.49 11.95 0.19
C MET A 196 -1.19 11.89 1.00
N VAL A 197 -0.06 11.53 0.38
CA VAL A 197 1.26 11.53 1.03
C VAL A 197 1.66 12.94 1.46
N ASP A 198 1.56 13.92 0.55
CA ASP A 198 1.80 15.35 0.83
C ASP A 198 0.93 15.88 1.99
N TYR A 199 -0.31 15.40 2.13
CA TYR A 199 -1.20 15.73 3.24
C TYR A 199 -0.77 15.06 4.56
N PHE A 200 -0.47 13.75 4.54
CA PHE A 200 -0.07 13.00 5.76
C PHE A 200 1.27 13.45 6.33
N PHE A 201 2.23 13.83 5.49
CA PHE A 201 3.54 14.34 5.94
C PHE A 201 3.61 15.87 6.05
N GLY A 202 2.56 16.60 5.65
CA GLY A 202 2.51 18.06 5.63
C GLY A 202 3.46 18.73 4.62
N ASP A 203 4.13 17.94 3.78
CA ASP A 203 5.24 18.39 2.92
C ASP A 203 4.77 18.83 1.51
N GLY A 204 3.47 19.03 1.31
CA GLY A 204 2.90 19.49 0.04
C GLY A 204 3.35 20.89 -0.42
N PRO A 205 3.18 21.23 -1.70
CA PRO A 205 3.75 22.43 -2.32
C PRO A 205 3.31 23.75 -1.66
N GLY A 206 2.09 23.81 -1.10
CA GLY A 206 1.57 25.00 -0.41
C GLY A 206 2.20 25.30 0.95
N GLN A 207 3.03 24.42 1.51
CA GLN A 207 3.68 24.60 2.83
C GLN A 207 5.19 24.86 2.74
N ARG A 208 5.76 25.11 1.56
CA ARG A 208 7.20 25.33 1.36
C ARG A 208 7.51 26.73 0.81
N ASN A 209 8.69 27.25 1.16
CA ASN A 209 9.19 28.53 0.66
C ASN A 209 10.16 28.33 -0.53
N ALA A 210 10.03 29.17 -1.56
CA ALA A 210 10.86 29.10 -2.77
C ALA A 210 12.27 29.71 -2.56
N LEU A 211 13.31 28.98 -2.97
CA LEU A 211 14.71 29.43 -2.93
C LEU A 211 15.03 30.30 -4.16
N ILE A 212 14.68 31.58 -4.07
CA ILE A 212 14.97 32.59 -5.10
C ILE A 212 16.35 33.21 -4.86
N CYS A 213 17.18 33.30 -5.91
CA CYS A 213 18.53 33.85 -5.80
C CYS A 213 18.53 35.39 -5.72
N SER A 214 19.37 35.95 -4.85
CA SER A 214 19.63 37.39 -4.74
C SER A 214 20.14 38.03 -6.05
N ASN A 215 21.01 37.34 -6.78
CA ASN A 215 21.78 37.90 -7.90
C ASN A 215 21.13 37.74 -9.28
N CYS A 216 20.47 36.60 -9.54
CA CYS A 216 19.83 36.33 -10.84
C CYS A 216 18.32 36.09 -10.76
N HIS A 217 17.72 36.14 -9.56
CA HIS A 217 16.30 35.87 -9.30
C HIS A 217 15.77 34.50 -9.79
N GLY A 218 16.65 33.60 -10.22
CA GLY A 218 16.32 32.23 -10.57
C GLY A 218 15.84 31.41 -9.36
N HIS A 219 14.91 30.50 -9.61
CA HIS A 219 14.35 29.58 -8.62
C HIS A 219 15.21 28.32 -8.49
N ASN A 220 15.63 27.96 -7.27
CA ASN A 220 16.58 26.89 -6.96
C ASN A 220 15.94 25.68 -6.23
N GLY A 221 14.61 25.60 -6.25
CA GLY A 221 13.81 24.60 -5.53
C GLY A 221 13.14 25.18 -4.29
N MET A 222 12.48 24.32 -3.52
CA MET A 222 11.71 24.71 -2.32
C MET A 222 12.32 24.14 -1.04
N ALA A 223 12.17 24.85 0.08
CA ALA A 223 12.61 24.42 1.41
C ALA A 223 11.47 24.56 2.44
N LEU A 224 11.50 23.74 3.50
CA LEU A 224 10.52 23.82 4.58
C LEU A 224 10.70 25.13 5.37
N PRO A 225 9.63 25.74 5.92
CA PRO A 225 9.72 27.03 6.62
C PRO A 225 10.70 27.02 7.81
N ALA A 226 10.79 25.91 8.53
CA ALA A 226 11.73 25.72 9.65
C ALA A 226 13.22 25.60 9.24
N GLU A 227 13.49 25.39 7.95
CA GLU A 227 14.83 25.31 7.37
C GLU A 227 15.19 26.57 6.55
N PHE A 228 14.20 27.20 5.91
CA PHE A 228 14.37 28.29 4.94
C PHE A 228 15.23 29.46 5.43
N ASP A 229 15.08 29.88 6.69
CA ASP A 229 15.89 30.95 7.27
C ASP A 229 17.36 30.55 7.50
N TYR A 230 17.62 29.26 7.73
CA TYR A 230 18.92 28.74 8.15
C TYR A 230 19.72 28.10 7.01
N LEU A 231 19.15 28.04 5.80
CA LEU A 231 19.72 27.36 4.65
C LEU A 231 20.50 28.35 3.77
N ALA A 232 21.81 28.17 3.70
CA ALA A 232 22.67 28.79 2.68
C ALA A 232 22.78 27.87 1.45
N TYR A 233 22.87 28.44 0.24
CA TYR A 233 22.98 27.65 -0.98
C TYR A 233 23.71 28.38 -2.13
N VAL A 234 24.46 27.62 -2.94
CA VAL A 234 24.99 28.11 -4.22
C VAL A 234 23.88 28.01 -5.27
N CYS A 235 23.63 29.09 -6.01
CA CYS A 235 22.65 29.09 -7.09
C CYS A 235 23.16 28.25 -8.27
N TYR A 236 22.38 27.26 -8.69
CA TYR A 236 22.79 26.35 -9.78
C TYR A 236 22.78 27.01 -11.18
N ILE A 237 22.16 28.20 -11.30
CA ILE A 237 22.00 28.94 -12.55
C ILE A 237 23.17 29.93 -12.77
N CYS A 238 23.61 30.63 -11.72
CA CYS A 238 24.64 31.69 -11.83
C CYS A 238 25.86 31.52 -10.92
N GLY A 239 25.93 30.45 -10.11
CA GLY A 239 27.04 30.20 -9.17
C GLY A 239 27.10 31.12 -7.95
N HIS A 240 26.21 32.11 -7.83
CA HIS A 240 26.19 33.02 -6.68
C HIS A 240 25.84 32.29 -5.37
N PHE A 241 26.62 32.53 -4.31
CA PHE A 241 26.36 32.00 -2.98
C PHE A 241 25.35 32.87 -2.23
N ASN A 242 24.21 32.28 -1.90
CA ASN A 242 23.14 32.91 -1.12
C ASN A 242 23.34 32.49 0.35
N PRO A 243 23.72 33.41 1.27
CA PRO A 243 23.91 33.08 2.67
C PRO A 243 22.58 32.79 3.38
N ALA A 244 22.64 32.11 4.52
CA ALA A 244 21.49 31.92 5.39
C ALA A 244 21.01 33.26 5.96
N ARG A 245 19.69 33.41 6.15
CA ARG A 245 19.06 34.62 6.71
C ARG A 245 19.26 34.73 8.22
N LYS A 246 19.41 33.59 8.89
CA LYS A 246 19.66 33.43 10.32
C LYS A 246 20.69 32.32 10.51
N PHE A 247 21.54 32.43 11.52
CA PHE A 247 22.37 31.32 11.97
C PHE A 247 21.67 30.62 13.15
N ARG A 248 21.67 29.29 13.17
CA ARG A 248 21.26 28.56 14.38
C ARG A 248 22.36 28.75 15.42
N GLN A 249 22.00 29.23 16.61
CA GLN A 249 22.88 29.12 17.77
C GLN A 249 23.03 27.63 18.08
N VAL A 250 24.15 27.04 17.66
CA VAL A 250 24.50 25.67 18.04
C VAL A 250 24.84 25.74 19.53
N CYS A 251 23.90 25.33 20.37
CA CYS A 251 24.17 25.12 21.80
C CYS A 251 25.12 23.91 21.90
N VAL A 252 26.42 24.18 21.81
CA VAL A 252 27.46 23.19 22.02
C VAL A 252 27.45 22.86 23.50
N ILE A 253 26.70 21.84 23.89
CA ILE A 253 26.73 21.25 25.24
C ILE A 253 28.04 20.44 25.37
N LEU A 254 29.16 21.16 25.32
CA LEU A 254 30.40 20.75 25.95
C LEU A 254 30.16 20.84 27.47
N LYS A 255 29.56 19.78 28.01
CA LYS A 255 29.83 19.44 29.41
C LYS A 255 31.31 19.13 29.50
N CYS A 256 32.09 20.09 29.99
CA CYS A 256 33.42 19.80 30.51
C CYS A 256 33.28 18.72 31.59
N VAL A 257 34.22 17.78 31.57
CA VAL A 257 34.42 16.76 32.61
C VAL A 257 35.23 17.38 33.75
#